data_AF-A0A960EYZ0-F1
#
_entry.id   AF-A0A960EYZ0-F1
#
_cell.length_a   1.000
_cell.length_b   1.000
_cell.length_c   1.000
_cell.angle_alpha   90.00
_cell.angle_beta   90.00
_cell.angle_gamma   90.00
#
_symmetry.space_group_name_H-M   'P 1'
#
loop_
_entity.id
_entity.type
_entity.pdbx_description
1 polymer ?
#
loop_
_entity_poly.entity_id
_entity_poly.type
_entity_poly.pdbx_seq_one_letter_code
_entity_poly.pdbx_strand_id
1 'polypeptide(L)'
;MQTDLAKKLGIEFPIFAFTHCRDVVVAVSKAGGFGVLGAVGFTPEQLETELDWIDEHIGDHPYGVDIVIPGKYEGMGATDADKLEEELKA
;
A
#
# COMPACT_ATOMS: atom_id res chain seq x y z
N MET A 1 -22.03 -7.83 -1.92
CA MET A 1 -22.12 -6.93 -3.09
C MET A 1 -20.72 -6.87 -3.71
N GLN A 2 -20.39 -7.78 -4.63
CA GLN A 2 -19.03 -7.93 -5.14
C GLN A 2 -18.88 -7.33 -6.55
N THR A 3 -18.23 -6.18 -6.62
CA THR A 3 -17.79 -5.56 -7.88
C THR A 3 -16.62 -6.34 -8.48
N ASP A 4 -16.32 -6.11 -9.77
CA ASP A 4 -15.18 -6.77 -10.40
C ASP A 4 -13.83 -6.39 -9.77
N LEU A 5 -13.74 -5.17 -9.22
CA LEU A 5 -12.56 -4.75 -8.45
C LEU A 5 -12.42 -5.55 -7.15
N ALA A 6 -13.50 -5.72 -6.40
CA ALA A 6 -13.48 -6.51 -5.16
C ALA A 6 -13.06 -7.96 -5.42
N LYS A 7 -13.53 -8.57 -6.52
CA LYS A 7 -13.10 -9.92 -6.94
C LYS A 7 -11.62 -9.98 -7.29
N LYS A 8 -11.12 -9.00 -8.07
CA LYS A 8 -9.71 -8.95 -8.49
C LYS A 8 -8.75 -8.82 -7.30
N LEU A 9 -9.17 -8.08 -6.27
CA LEU A 9 -8.35 -7.85 -5.08
C LEU A 9 -8.58 -8.89 -3.97
N GLY A 10 -9.56 -9.79 -4.11
CA GLY A 10 -9.83 -10.81 -3.09
C GLY A 10 -10.51 -10.27 -1.82
N ILE A 11 -11.30 -9.20 -1.92
CA ILE A 11 -12.03 -8.59 -0.78
C ILE A 11 -13.55 -8.81 -0.85
N GLU A 12 -14.22 -8.76 0.29
CA GLU A 12 -15.68 -8.98 0.40
C GLU A 12 -16.47 -7.72 0.01
N PHE A 13 -16.01 -6.57 0.52
CA PHE A 13 -16.64 -5.28 0.34
C PHE A 13 -15.72 -4.36 -0.47
N PRO A 14 -16.23 -3.64 -1.49
CA PRO A 14 -15.46 -2.64 -2.22
C PRO A 14 -15.29 -1.35 -1.39
N ILE A 15 -14.79 -1.48 -0.16
CA ILE A 15 -14.60 -0.39 0.80
C ILE A 15 -13.09 -0.28 1.06
N PHE A 16 -12.54 0.89 0.73
CA PHE A 16 -11.14 1.21 0.93
C PHE A 16 -11.05 2.23 2.06
N ALA A 17 -10.30 1.89 3.11
CA ALA A 17 -10.19 2.72 4.31
C ALA A 17 -8.78 3.28 4.44
N PHE A 18 -8.62 4.54 4.05
CA PHE A 18 -7.38 5.29 4.27
C PHE A 18 -7.20 5.63 5.74
N THR A 19 -6.01 5.38 6.28
CA THR A 19 -5.67 5.64 7.68
C THR A 19 -4.16 5.77 7.87
N HIS A 20 -3.74 6.46 8.94
CA HIS A 20 -2.35 6.48 9.40
C HIS A 20 -2.10 5.50 10.57
N CYS A 21 -3.09 4.68 10.93
CA CYS A 21 -3.01 3.73 12.03
C CYS A 21 -3.01 2.30 11.49
N ARG A 22 -1.89 1.60 11.67
CA ARG A 22 -1.70 0.19 11.28
C ARG A 22 -2.78 -0.75 11.84
N ASP A 23 -3.26 -0.52 13.07
CA ASP A 23 -4.34 -1.32 13.67
C ASP A 23 -5.64 -1.22 12.87
N VAL A 24 -5.96 -0.02 12.36
CA VAL A 24 -7.15 0.20 11.53
C VAL A 24 -7.00 -0.48 10.17
N VAL A 25 -5.79 -0.50 9.59
CA VAL A 25 -5.50 -1.23 8.34
C VAL A 25 -5.82 -2.73 8.52
N VAL A 26 -5.29 -3.33 9.58
CA VAL A 26 -5.50 -4.75 9.89
C VAL A 26 -6.99 -5.02 10.17
N ALA A 27 -7.64 -4.20 10.98
CA ALA A 27 -9.03 -4.38 11.36
C ALA A 27 -9.98 -4.32 10.14
N VAL A 28 -9.77 -3.36 9.24
CA VAL A 28 -10.58 -3.24 8.02
C VAL A 28 -10.37 -4.43 7.09
N SER A 29 -9.12 -4.83 6.89
CA SER A 29 -8.77 -5.92 5.96
C SER A 29 -9.34 -7.26 6.44
N LYS A 30 -9.26 -7.54 7.75
CA LYS A 30 -9.90 -8.71 8.37
C LYS A 30 -11.42 -8.68 8.34
N ALA A 31 -12.02 -7.49 8.33
CA ALA A 31 -13.47 -7.31 8.20
C ALA A 31 -13.98 -7.44 6.74
N GLY A 32 -13.10 -7.77 5.78
CA GLY A 32 -13.44 -7.98 4.38
C GLY A 32 -13.38 -6.72 3.52
N GLY A 33 -12.92 -5.59 4.08
CA GLY A 33 -12.58 -4.38 3.31
C GLY A 33 -11.12 -4.37 2.86
N PHE A 34 -10.62 -3.21 2.45
CA PHE A 34 -9.24 -2.99 2.04
C PHE A 34 -8.63 -1.84 2.85
N GLY A 35 -7.83 -2.16 3.86
CA GLY A 35 -7.11 -1.15 4.65
C GLY A 35 -6.00 -0.51 3.82
N VAL A 36 -5.80 0.80 3.93
CA VAL A 36 -4.74 1.51 3.21
C VAL A 36 -3.94 2.37 4.19
N LEU A 37 -2.65 2.08 4.34
CA LEU A 37 -1.72 2.84 5.17
C LEU A 37 -1.24 4.08 4.41
N GLY A 38 -1.49 5.27 4.94
CA GLY A 38 -0.89 6.50 4.44
C GLY A 38 0.58 6.60 4.84
N ALA A 39 1.49 6.42 3.88
CA ALA A 39 2.93 6.35 4.14
C ALA A 39 3.63 7.73 4.22
N VAL A 40 2.90 8.80 3.93
CA VAL A 40 3.45 10.17 3.94
C VAL A 40 3.97 10.52 5.32
N GLY A 41 5.25 10.90 5.38
CA GLY A 41 5.90 11.37 6.61
C GLY A 41 6.68 10.30 7.36
N PHE A 42 6.60 9.03 6.95
CA PHE A 42 7.53 8.01 7.44
C PHE A 42 8.89 8.13 6.75
N THR A 43 9.96 7.90 7.51
CA THR A 43 11.23 7.48 6.92
C THR A 43 11.11 6.05 6.38
N PRO A 44 12.00 5.59 5.49
CA PRO A 44 11.99 4.21 5.02
C PRO A 44 11.99 3.17 6.16
N GLU A 45 12.79 3.39 7.20
CA GLU A 45 12.90 2.48 8.35
C GLU A 45 11.63 2.46 9.21
N GLN A 46 10.97 3.62 9.33
CA GLN A 46 9.68 3.72 10.01
C GLN A 46 8.59 3.00 9.21
N LEU A 47 8.57 3.18 7.89
CA LEU A 47 7.63 2.51 7.02
C LEU A 47 7.83 0.98 7.09
N GLU A 48 9.06 0.50 7.00
CA GLU A 48 9.40 -0.93 7.15
C GLU A 48 8.87 -1.49 8.49
N THR A 49 9.12 -0.78 9.60
CA THR A 49 8.61 -1.18 10.93
C THR A 49 7.08 -1.30 10.96
N GLU A 50 6.37 -0.37 10.31
CA GLU A 50 4.91 -0.39 10.26
C GLU A 50 4.36 -1.50 9.34
N LEU A 51 5.01 -1.74 8.20
CA LEU A 51 4.64 -2.79 7.25
C LEU A 51 4.89 -4.19 7.82
N ASP A 52 6.05 -4.42 8.45
CA ASP A 52 6.37 -5.68 9.14
C ASP A 52 5.32 -5.98 10.21
N TRP A 53 4.93 -4.97 10.99
CA TRP A 53 3.87 -5.13 11.98
C TRP A 53 2.53 -5.50 11.33
N ILE A 54 2.15 -4.86 10.22
CA ILE A 54 0.91 -5.20 9.51
C ILE A 54 0.97 -6.65 9.03
N ASP A 55 2.06 -7.07 8.39
CA ASP A 55 2.24 -8.41 7.84
C ASP A 55 2.14 -9.49 8.92
N GLU A 56 2.73 -9.26 10.10
CA GLU A 56 2.62 -10.15 11.27
C GLU A 56 1.17 -10.29 11.79
N HIS A 57 0.34 -9.25 11.63
CA HIS A 57 -0.98 -9.17 12.25
C HIS A 57 -2.14 -9.34 11.27
N ILE A 58 -1.93 -9.27 9.96
CA ILE A 58 -3.00 -9.23 8.97
C ILE A 58 -3.43 -10.62 8.49
N GLY A 59 -2.54 -11.61 8.52
CA GLY A 59 -2.79 -12.96 7.99
C GLY A 59 -2.80 -12.96 6.46
N ASP A 60 -3.73 -13.68 5.84
CA ASP A 60 -3.81 -13.79 4.37
C ASP A 60 -4.60 -12.65 3.70
N HIS A 61 -4.92 -11.58 4.44
CA HIS A 61 -5.74 -10.48 3.94
C HIS A 61 -4.89 -9.39 3.25
N PRO A 62 -5.33 -8.86 2.09
CA PRO A 62 -4.61 -7.83 1.37
C PRO A 62 -4.79 -6.45 2.01
N TYR A 63 -3.79 -5.58 1.84
CA TYR A 63 -3.86 -4.16 2.19
C TYR A 63 -3.10 -3.31 1.16
N GLY A 64 -3.27 -1.99 1.24
CA GLY A 64 -2.58 -1.02 0.40
C GLY A 64 -1.65 -0.11 1.18
N VAL A 65 -0.74 0.50 0.46
CA VAL A 65 0.13 1.58 0.94
C VAL A 65 -0.07 2.77 0.01
N ASP A 66 -0.48 3.90 0.58
CA ASP A 66 -0.62 5.16 -0.15
C ASP A 66 0.67 5.95 -0.01
N ILE A 67 1.41 6.04 -1.13
CA ILE A 67 2.63 6.84 -1.25
C ILE A 67 2.32 8.11 -2.05
N VAL A 68 2.76 9.27 -1.54
CA VAL A 68 2.67 10.51 -2.32
C VAL A 68 3.87 10.61 -3.24
N ILE A 69 3.60 10.67 -4.54
CA ILE A 69 4.62 11.00 -5.53
C ILE A 69 4.85 12.52 -5.48
N PRO A 70 6.06 12.99 -5.13
CA PRO A 70 6.32 14.41 -5.02
C PRO A 70 6.27 15.06 -6.42
N GLY A 71 5.93 16.35 -6.47
CA GLY A 71 5.84 17.11 -7.72
C GLY A 71 7.17 17.24 -8.49
N LYS A 72 8.28 16.76 -7.91
CA LYS A 72 9.57 16.50 -8.54
C LYS A 72 10.18 15.26 -7.88
N TYR A 73 10.65 14.32 -8.66
CA TYR A 73 11.34 13.10 -8.21
C TYR A 73 12.37 12.67 -9.24
N GLU A 74 13.31 11.80 -8.86
CA GLU A 74 14.31 11.23 -9.77
C GLU A 74 13.64 10.36 -10.84
N GLY A 75 14.07 10.49 -12.09
CA GLY A 75 13.41 9.83 -13.22
C GLY A 75 12.11 10.51 -13.71
N MET A 76 11.73 11.67 -13.16
CA MET A 76 10.58 12.44 -13.67
C MET A 76 10.81 12.82 -15.15
N GLY A 77 9.96 12.30 -16.04
CA GLY A 77 10.05 12.50 -17.49
C GLY A 77 10.72 11.34 -18.26
N ALA A 78 11.31 10.38 -17.56
CA ALA A 78 11.71 9.12 -18.15
C ALA A 78 10.45 8.31 -18.51
N THR A 79 10.43 7.75 -19.72
CA THR A 79 9.31 6.93 -20.24
C THR A 79 9.69 5.46 -20.42
N ASP A 80 10.95 5.13 -20.14
CA ASP A 80 11.53 3.81 -20.30
C ASP A 80 11.66 3.16 -18.92
N ALA A 81 10.77 2.19 -18.65
CA ALA A 81 10.69 1.52 -17.35
C ALA A 81 11.91 0.65 -17.07
N ASP A 82 12.48 0.01 -18.10
CA ASP A 82 13.62 -0.91 -17.95
C ASP A 82 14.87 -0.14 -17.49
N LYS A 83 15.08 1.06 -18.03
CA LYS A 83 16.18 1.94 -17.60
C LYS A 83 16.04 2.43 -16.17
N LEU A 84 14.83 2.81 -15.75
CA LEU A 84 14.58 3.24 -14.38
C LEU A 84 14.87 2.12 -13.38
N GLU A 85 14.56 0.86 -13.75
CA GLU A 85 14.86 -0.30 -12.92
C GLU A 85 16.38 -0.55 -12.77
N GLU A 86 17.16 -0.40 -13.85
CA GLU A 86 18.62 -0.50 -13.79
C GLU A 86 19.25 0.58 -12.89
N GLU A 87 18.78 1.82 -13.01
CA GLU A 87 19.25 2.95 -12.19
C GLU A 87 18.99 2.73 -10.69
N LEU A 88 17.85 2.15 -10.33
CA LEU A 88 17.49 1.85 -8.93
C LEU A 88 18.32 0.71 -8.31
N LYS A 89 18.92 -0.15 -9.12
CA LYS A 89 19.73 -1.30 -8.67
C LYS A 89 21.22 -0.99 -8.53
N ALA A 90 21.68 0.15 -9.03
CA ALA A 90 23.07 0.59 -9.03
C ALA A 90 23.47 1.26 -7.70
#